data_AF-A0A971J2U3-F1
#
_entry.id   AF-A0A971J2U3-F1
#
_cell.length_a   1.000
_cell.length_b   1.000
_cell.length_c   1.000
_cell.angle_alpha   90.00
_cell.angle_beta   90.00
_cell.angle_gamma   90.00
#
_symmetry.space_group_name_H-M   'P 1'
#
loop_
_entity.id
_entity.type
_entity.pdbx_description
1 polymer ?
#
loop_
_entity_poly.entity_id
_entity_poly.type
_entity_poly.pdbx_seq_one_letter_code
_entity_poly.pdbx_strand_id
1 'polypeptide(L)'
;MSRVNRQSGYTLILVMVFLLLVTVIVVSMLDTSVIEALISRNSWDGEQAFQLAEGAVLLGIEQTYQVLSHHYRTVETLPAWIELAETSFTDSINGQTVQMQINRPTLMEQHHNYCVYEIRGQGSCPPAQYRLKVQVRFDFLEYFSPQYGEDGSVVGLEFSHRDYLHRGKVIKMEKELQP
;
A
#
# COMPACT_ATOMS: atom_id res chain seq x y z
N MET A 1 -44.18 -59.02 -31.05
CA MET A 1 -43.06 -58.27 -31.65
C MET A 1 -43.17 -56.73 -31.53
N SER A 2 -44.27 -56.16 -31.01
CA SER A 2 -44.47 -54.69 -30.91
C SER A 2 -44.01 -54.05 -29.58
N ARG A 3 -43.79 -54.84 -28.52
CA ARG A 3 -43.35 -54.32 -27.19
C ARG A 3 -41.85 -54.00 -27.11
N VAL A 4 -41.01 -54.77 -27.81
CA VAL A 4 -39.54 -54.59 -27.83
C VAL A 4 -39.13 -53.31 -28.56
N ASN A 5 -39.76 -53.02 -29.70
CA ASN A 5 -39.52 -51.76 -30.43
C ASN A 5 -40.02 -50.53 -29.65
N ARG A 6 -41.06 -50.68 -28.83
CA ARG A 6 -41.58 -49.60 -27.98
C ARG A 6 -40.65 -49.33 -26.79
N GLN A 7 -40.06 -50.37 -26.18
CA GLN A 7 -39.02 -50.22 -25.14
C GLN A 7 -37.73 -49.58 -25.68
N SER A 8 -37.29 -49.97 -26.88
CA SER A 8 -36.14 -49.36 -27.56
C SER A 8 -36.28 -47.83 -27.72
N GLY A 9 -37.47 -47.36 -28.11
CA GLY A 9 -37.76 -45.92 -28.22
C GLY A 9 -37.70 -45.17 -26.89
N TYR A 10 -38.21 -45.76 -25.80
CA TYR A 10 -38.12 -45.14 -24.46
C TYR A 10 -36.68 -45.08 -23.95
N THR A 11 -35.88 -46.12 -24.19
CA THR A 11 -34.46 -46.12 -23.84
C THR A 11 -33.69 -45.04 -24.60
N LEU A 12 -34.00 -44.85 -25.88
CA LEU A 12 -33.37 -43.81 -26.70
C LEU A 12 -33.71 -42.40 -26.20
N ILE A 13 -34.98 -42.14 -25.86
CA ILE A 13 -35.41 -40.85 -25.27
C ILE A 13 -34.68 -40.61 -23.93
N LEU A 14 -34.58 -41.62 -23.08
CA LEU A 14 -33.91 -41.50 -21.78
C LEU A 14 -32.41 -41.20 -21.94
N VAL A 15 -31.74 -41.83 -22.90
CA VAL A 15 -30.33 -41.53 -23.24
C VAL A 15 -30.18 -40.12 -23.78
N MET A 16 -31.09 -39.65 -24.65
CA MET A 16 -31.05 -38.28 -25.16
C MET A 16 -31.25 -37.24 -24.05
N VAL A 17 -32.20 -37.46 -23.14
CA VAL A 17 -32.43 -36.58 -21.98
C VAL A 17 -31.23 -36.60 -21.03
N PHE A 18 -30.64 -37.77 -20.80
CA PHE A 18 -29.46 -37.90 -19.97
C PHE A 18 -28.24 -37.17 -20.58
N LEU A 19 -27.99 -37.34 -21.88
CA LEU A 19 -26.93 -36.61 -22.58
C LEU A 19 -27.17 -35.10 -22.56
N LEU A 20 -28.42 -34.65 -22.70
CA LEU A 20 -28.79 -33.24 -22.59
C LEU A 20 -28.53 -32.69 -21.17
N LEU A 21 -28.87 -33.44 -20.13
CA LEU A 21 -28.57 -33.07 -18.75
C LEU A 21 -27.06 -32.99 -18.50
N VAL A 22 -26.30 -33.99 -18.94
CA VAL A 22 -24.84 -34.00 -18.79
C VAL A 22 -24.21 -32.83 -19.52
N THR A 23 -24.64 -32.52 -20.75
CA THR A 23 -24.11 -31.38 -21.51
C THR A 23 -24.42 -30.05 -20.84
N VAL A 24 -25.64 -29.85 -20.30
CA VAL A 24 -25.98 -28.64 -19.53
C VAL A 24 -25.10 -28.50 -18.28
N ILE A 25 -24.85 -29.59 -17.55
CA ILE A 25 -23.98 -29.59 -16.36
C ILE A 25 -22.54 -29.22 -16.74
N VAL A 26 -21.99 -29.83 -17.79
CA VAL A 26 -20.62 -29.58 -18.25
C VAL A 26 -20.44 -28.12 -18.69
N VAL A 27 -21.38 -27.57 -19.46
CA VAL A 27 -21.34 -26.16 -19.88
C VAL A 27 -21.41 -25.23 -18.66
N SER A 28 -22.30 -25.51 -17.72
CA SER A 28 -22.43 -24.70 -16.49
C SER A 28 -21.16 -24.73 -15.63
N MET A 29 -20.48 -25.88 -15.54
CA MET A 29 -19.20 -26.00 -14.82
C MET A 29 -18.07 -25.25 -15.53
N LEU A 30 -18.02 -25.28 -16.86
CA LEU A 30 -17.04 -24.51 -17.64
C LEU A 30 -17.21 -23.00 -17.39
N ASP A 31 -18.44 -22.50 -17.45
CA ASP A 31 -18.74 -21.09 -17.18
C ASP A 31 -18.33 -20.67 -15.76
N THR A 32 -18.62 -21.51 -14.76
CA THR A 32 -18.24 -21.25 -13.37
C THR A 32 -16.71 -21.21 -13.21
N SER A 33 -15.99 -22.13 -13.85
CA SER A 33 -14.52 -22.20 -13.77
C SER A 33 -13.83 -20.98 -14.38
N VAL A 34 -14.39 -20.42 -15.46
CA VAL A 34 -13.87 -19.21 -16.11
C VAL A 34 -14.09 -18.00 -15.21
N ILE A 35 -15.27 -17.88 -14.59
CA ILE A 35 -15.57 -16.79 -13.66
C ILE A 35 -14.67 -16.86 -12.42
N GLU A 36 -14.48 -18.04 -11.83
CA GLU A 36 -13.57 -18.23 -10.69
C GLU A 36 -12.12 -17.87 -11.04
N ALA A 37 -11.65 -18.27 -12.22
CA ALA A 37 -10.30 -17.91 -12.68
C ALA A 37 -10.13 -16.40 -12.87
N LEU A 38 -11.16 -15.70 -13.38
CA LEU A 38 -11.14 -14.24 -13.51
C LEU A 38 -11.16 -13.53 -12.16
N ILE A 39 -12.01 -13.98 -11.22
CA ILE A 39 -12.07 -13.43 -9.86
C ILE A 39 -10.74 -13.65 -9.14
N SER A 40 -10.17 -14.85 -9.24
CA SER A 40 -8.89 -15.18 -8.63
C SER A 40 -7.75 -14.31 -9.18
N ARG A 41 -7.66 -14.12 -10.50
CA ARG A 41 -6.67 -13.20 -11.10
C ARG A 41 -6.85 -11.77 -10.62
N ASN A 42 -8.08 -11.24 -10.65
CA ASN A 42 -8.35 -9.87 -10.19
C ASN A 42 -8.02 -9.70 -8.69
N SER A 43 -8.25 -10.73 -7.87
CA SER A 43 -7.87 -10.71 -6.46
C SER A 43 -6.36 -10.68 -6.27
N TRP A 44 -5.61 -11.42 -7.09
CA TRP A 44 -4.15 -11.47 -7.03
C TRP A 44 -3.52 -10.16 -7.51
N ASP A 45 -4.00 -9.61 -8.62
CA ASP A 45 -3.55 -8.32 -9.15
C ASP A 45 -3.83 -7.18 -8.14
N GLY A 46 -5.00 -7.22 -7.50
CA GLY A 46 -5.39 -6.29 -6.45
C GLY A 46 -4.51 -6.38 -5.20
N GLU A 47 -4.20 -7.60 -4.76
CA GLU A 47 -3.28 -7.85 -3.63
C GLU A 47 -1.86 -7.40 -3.95
N GLN A 48 -1.38 -7.66 -5.16
CA GLN A 48 -0.05 -7.21 -5.60
C GLN A 48 0.04 -5.68 -5.64
N ALA A 49 -0.98 -5.00 -6.17
CA ALA A 49 -1.05 -3.54 -6.15
C ALA A 49 -1.11 -2.99 -4.71
N PHE A 50 -1.79 -3.67 -3.78
CA PHE A 50 -1.80 -3.30 -2.37
C PHE A 50 -0.41 -3.44 -1.72
N GLN A 51 0.26 -4.58 -1.91
CA GLN A 51 1.60 -4.81 -1.37
C GLN A 51 2.63 -3.81 -1.92
N LEU A 52 2.52 -3.44 -3.21
CA LEU A 52 3.35 -2.38 -3.79
C LEU A 52 3.08 -1.02 -3.14
N ALA A 53 1.81 -0.70 -2.84
CA ALA A 53 1.46 0.55 -2.16
C ALA A 53 1.98 0.56 -0.71
N GLU A 54 1.92 -0.57 0.00
CA GLU A 54 2.46 -0.70 1.35
C GLU A 54 3.98 -0.57 1.35
N GLY A 55 4.66 -1.24 0.41
CA GLY A 55 6.09 -1.11 0.19
C GLY A 55 6.50 0.33 -0.10
N ALA A 56 5.74 1.04 -0.93
CA ALA A 56 5.95 2.46 -1.20
C ALA A 56 5.89 3.32 0.08
N VAL A 57 4.89 3.09 0.94
CA VAL A 57 4.78 3.82 2.21
C VAL A 57 5.94 3.50 3.14
N LEU A 58 6.30 2.23 3.31
CA LEU A 58 7.39 1.82 4.21
C LEU A 58 8.73 2.39 3.78
N LEU A 59 9.02 2.37 2.48
CA LEU A 59 10.20 3.05 1.91
C LEU A 59 10.13 4.56 2.14
N GLY A 60 8.95 5.16 1.96
CA GLY A 60 8.73 6.57 2.23
C GLY A 60 9.02 6.93 3.69
N ILE A 61 8.60 6.10 4.65
CA ILE A 61 8.89 6.28 6.08
C ILE A 61 10.38 6.26 6.34
N GLU A 62 11.08 5.25 5.82
CA GLU A 62 12.52 5.10 6.04
C GLU A 62 13.32 6.25 5.41
N GLN A 63 13.01 6.64 4.18
CA GLN A 63 13.68 7.79 3.54
C GLN A 63 13.37 9.09 4.29
N THR A 64 12.13 9.27 4.76
CA THR A 64 11.73 10.44 5.57
C THR A 64 12.57 10.51 6.84
N TYR A 65 12.71 9.39 7.55
CA TYR A 65 13.56 9.30 8.74
C TYR A 65 15.02 9.64 8.44
N GLN A 66 15.58 9.13 7.35
CA GLN A 66 16.95 9.44 6.94
C GLN A 66 17.13 10.93 6.67
N VAL A 67 16.20 11.56 5.94
CA VAL A 67 16.26 13.00 5.68
C VAL A 67 16.12 13.82 6.96
N LEU A 68 15.17 13.45 7.83
CA LEU A 68 14.97 14.12 9.12
C LEU A 68 16.21 14.04 10.03
N SER A 69 16.80 12.85 10.14
CA SER A 69 17.95 12.58 11.01
C SER A 69 19.27 13.15 10.49
N HIS A 70 19.45 13.25 9.17
CA HIS A 70 20.69 13.77 8.58
C HIS A 70 20.64 15.26 8.25
N HIS A 71 19.53 15.76 7.72
CA HIS A 71 19.42 17.13 7.21
C HIS A 71 18.71 18.09 8.16
N TYR A 72 17.79 17.59 9.00
CA TYR A 72 16.98 18.43 9.89
C TYR A 72 17.24 18.20 11.38
N ARG A 73 18.38 17.59 11.72
CA ARG A 73 18.79 17.34 13.10
C ARG A 73 18.99 18.63 13.90
N THR A 74 19.59 19.65 13.28
CA THR A 74 19.95 20.93 13.91
C THR A 74 18.99 22.06 13.53
N VAL A 75 17.82 21.73 13.00
CA VAL A 75 16.79 22.71 12.61
C VAL A 75 15.62 22.63 13.58
N GLU A 76 15.24 23.74 14.20
CA GLU A 76 14.17 23.79 15.21
C GLU A 76 12.77 23.69 14.58
N THR A 77 12.53 24.39 13.46
CA THR A 77 11.25 24.32 12.73
C THR A 77 11.38 23.39 11.54
N LEU A 78 10.64 22.27 11.53
CA LEU A 78 10.71 21.29 10.46
C LEU A 78 10.01 21.80 9.19
N PRO A 79 10.43 21.34 8.00
CA PRO A 79 9.83 21.77 6.76
C PRO A 79 8.42 21.20 6.60
N ALA A 80 7.54 21.99 5.95
CA ALA A 80 6.17 21.59 5.65
C ALA A 80 6.08 20.36 4.72
N TRP A 81 7.12 20.10 3.93
CA TRP A 81 7.25 18.92 3.08
C TRP A 81 8.71 18.48 2.97
N ILE A 82 8.92 17.19 2.73
CA ILE A 82 10.26 16.60 2.60
C ILE A 82 10.49 16.16 1.15
N GLU A 83 11.67 16.49 0.63
CA GLU A 83 12.12 15.97 -0.65
C GLU A 83 12.78 14.60 -0.45
N LEU A 84 12.25 13.59 -1.13
CA LEU A 84 12.77 12.24 -1.11
C LEU A 84 13.72 12.04 -2.29
N ALA A 85 14.77 11.24 -2.08
CA ALA A 85 15.78 10.98 -3.11
C ALA A 85 15.19 10.20 -4.30
N GLU A 86 14.32 9.23 -4.01
CA GLU A 86 13.67 8.41 -5.03
C GLU A 86 12.19 8.21 -4.68
N THR A 87 11.33 8.54 -5.64
CA THR A 87 9.86 8.59 -5.46
C THR A 87 9.11 7.64 -6.38
N SER A 88 9.78 7.01 -7.34
CA SER A 88 9.15 6.09 -8.27
C SER A 88 10.10 4.95 -8.56
N PHE A 89 9.61 3.72 -8.42
CA PHE A 89 10.35 2.51 -8.68
C PHE A 89 9.52 1.61 -9.58
N THR A 90 10.19 1.01 -10.55
CA THR A 90 9.55 0.15 -11.56
C THR A 90 10.28 -1.17 -11.64
N ASP A 91 9.53 -2.25 -11.71
CA ASP A 91 10.08 -3.59 -11.91
C ASP A 91 9.20 -4.39 -12.89
N SER A 92 9.68 -5.54 -13.35
CA SER A 92 8.95 -6.45 -14.23
C SER A 92 8.76 -7.79 -13.55
N ILE A 93 7.52 -8.11 -13.18
CA ILE A 93 7.16 -9.39 -12.58
C ILE A 93 6.33 -10.17 -13.61
N ASN A 94 6.80 -11.36 -13.99
CA ASN A 94 6.13 -12.23 -14.97
C ASN A 94 5.80 -11.55 -16.32
N GLY A 95 6.63 -10.58 -16.73
CA GLY A 95 6.43 -9.82 -17.98
C GLY A 95 5.42 -8.67 -17.87
N GLN A 96 4.89 -8.40 -16.68
CA GLN A 96 4.07 -7.22 -16.39
C GLN A 96 4.90 -6.16 -15.66
N THR A 97 4.82 -4.92 -16.12
CA THR A 97 5.45 -3.79 -15.43
C THR A 97 4.66 -3.45 -14.18
N VAL A 98 5.30 -3.58 -13.03
CA VAL A 98 4.79 -3.11 -11.75
C VAL A 98 5.46 -1.80 -11.38
N GLN A 99 4.71 -0.90 -10.74
CA GLN A 99 5.23 0.39 -10.32
C GLN A 99 4.81 0.66 -8.88
N MET A 100 5.75 1.19 -8.10
CA MET A 100 5.47 1.82 -6.82
C MET A 100 5.88 3.29 -6.87
N GLN A 101 5.05 4.15 -6.31
CA GLN A 101 5.27 5.59 -6.28
C GLN A 101 5.01 6.13 -4.87
N ILE A 102 5.88 7.01 -4.41
CA ILE A 102 5.83 7.66 -3.11
C ILE A 102 5.62 9.15 -3.34
N ASN A 103 4.57 9.72 -2.76
CA ASN A 103 4.39 11.16 -2.78
C ASN A 103 5.24 11.82 -1.71
N ARG A 104 5.51 13.12 -1.88
CA ARG A 104 6.28 13.91 -0.92
C ARG A 104 5.61 13.88 0.46
N PRO A 105 6.34 13.48 1.52
CA PRO A 105 5.84 13.55 2.88
C PRO A 105 5.46 14.97 3.25
N THR A 106 4.29 15.16 3.85
CA THR A 106 3.81 16.49 4.29
C THR A 106 3.66 16.55 5.81
N LEU A 107 4.21 17.58 6.42
CA LEU A 107 4.10 17.81 7.86
C LEU A 107 2.65 18.16 8.21
N MET A 108 2.09 17.43 9.15
CA MET A 108 0.75 17.67 9.67
C MET A 108 0.81 18.42 10.99
N GLU A 109 1.68 17.97 11.89
CA GLU A 109 1.79 18.50 13.25
C GLU A 109 3.24 18.44 13.71
N GLN A 110 3.68 19.45 14.45
CA GLN A 110 4.97 19.47 15.15
C GLN A 110 4.75 19.91 16.59
N HIS A 111 5.33 19.15 17.51
CA HIS A 111 5.39 19.43 18.94
C HIS A 111 6.84 19.31 19.43
N HIS A 112 7.09 19.63 20.70
CA HIS A 112 8.43 19.62 21.31
C HIS A 112 9.08 18.24 21.42
N ASN A 113 8.31 17.16 21.31
CA ASN A 113 8.80 15.79 21.48
C ASN A 113 8.40 14.85 20.33
N TYR A 114 7.62 15.34 19.36
CA TYR A 114 7.26 14.56 18.18
C TYR A 114 6.84 15.44 17.01
N CYS A 115 6.90 14.87 15.82
CA CYS A 115 6.23 15.40 14.64
C CYS A 115 5.44 14.31 13.93
N VAL A 116 4.43 14.71 13.15
CA VAL A 116 3.60 13.80 12.36
C VAL A 116 3.70 14.20 10.91
N TYR A 117 4.14 13.26 10.07
CA TYR A 117 4.12 13.40 8.62
C TYR A 117 3.06 12.48 8.01
N GLU A 118 2.40 12.98 6.98
CA GLU A 118 1.54 12.22 6.10
C GLU A 118 2.35 11.77 4.88
N ILE A 119 2.34 10.47 4.61
CA ILE A 119 3.03 9.84 3.50
C ILE A 119 1.98 9.10 2.67
N ARG A 120 2.03 9.27 1.35
CA ARG A 120 1.14 8.56 0.44
C ARG A 120 1.95 7.67 -0.48
N GLY A 121 1.53 6.41 -0.58
CA GLY A 121 2.12 5.42 -1.45
C GLY A 121 1.09 4.94 -2.46
N GLN A 122 1.53 4.68 -3.69
CA GLN A 122 0.72 4.13 -4.75
C GLN A 122 1.42 2.89 -5.31
N GLY A 123 0.68 1.79 -5.41
CA GLY A 123 1.10 0.58 -6.09
C GLY A 123 0.25 0.37 -7.34
N SER A 124 0.89 0.02 -8.44
CA SER A 124 0.24 -0.25 -9.72
C SER A 124 0.73 -1.58 -10.27
N CYS A 125 -0.20 -2.49 -10.48
CA CYS A 125 0.01 -3.77 -11.14
C CYS A 125 -1.13 -3.96 -12.14
N PRO A 126 -0.94 -3.59 -13.43
CA PRO A 126 -2.03 -3.57 -14.39
C PRO A 126 -2.81 -4.91 -14.43
N PRO A 127 -4.16 -4.88 -14.30
CA PRO A 127 -5.05 -3.71 -14.37
C PRO A 127 -5.34 -3.01 -13.02
N ALA A 128 -4.82 -3.50 -11.90
CA ALA A 128 -5.11 -3.00 -10.57
C ALA A 128 -4.20 -1.83 -10.13
N GLN A 129 -4.78 -0.91 -9.36
CA GLN A 129 -4.06 0.20 -8.74
C GLN A 129 -4.56 0.38 -7.31
N TYR A 130 -3.64 0.64 -6.39
CA TYR A 130 -3.95 0.88 -4.98
C TYR A 130 -3.24 2.13 -4.49
N ARG A 131 -3.92 2.91 -3.65
CA ARG A 131 -3.36 4.10 -2.99
C ARG A 131 -3.54 3.97 -1.50
N LEU A 132 -2.47 4.23 -0.77
CA LEU A 132 -2.44 4.23 0.67
C LEU A 132 -1.98 5.59 1.16
N LYS A 133 -2.65 6.03 2.23
CA LYS A 133 -2.36 7.24 2.95
C LYS A 133 -2.05 6.88 4.38
N VAL A 134 -0.87 7.27 4.86
CA VAL A 134 -0.38 6.88 6.18
C VAL A 134 0.12 8.09 6.94
N GLN A 135 -0.27 8.20 8.20
CA GLN A 135 0.26 9.18 9.13
C GLN A 135 1.29 8.51 10.03
N VAL A 136 2.44 9.13 10.12
CA VAL A 136 3.64 8.57 10.73
C VAL A 136 4.15 9.58 11.74
N ARG A 137 4.21 9.15 13.00
CA ARG A 137 4.75 9.92 14.11
C ARG A 137 6.23 9.62 14.25
N PHE A 138 7.05 10.66 14.40
CA PHE A 138 8.47 10.58 14.70
C PHE A 138 8.70 11.21 16.07
N ASP A 139 9.00 10.40 17.09
CA ASP A 139 9.33 10.88 18.43
C ASP A 139 10.82 11.24 18.50
N PHE A 140 11.13 12.35 19.16
CA PHE A 140 12.49 12.86 19.32
C PHE A 140 12.68 13.59 20.67
N LEU A 141 13.94 13.75 21.05
CA LEU A 141 14.35 14.60 22.17
C LEU A 141 15.02 15.85 21.62
N GLU A 142 14.62 17.02 22.10
CA GLU A 142 15.24 18.30 21.76
C GLU A 142 16.28 18.67 22.82
N TYR A 143 17.47 19.07 22.37
CA TYR A 143 18.57 19.51 23.22
C TYR A 143 18.81 21.00 23.03
N PHE A 144 19.00 21.69 24.15
CA PHE A 144 19.25 23.13 24.17
C PHE A 144 20.59 23.42 24.83
N SER A 145 21.31 24.38 24.26
CA SER A 145 22.55 24.90 24.82
C SER A 145 22.28 26.23 25.51
N PRO A 146 22.87 26.47 26.71
CA PRO A 146 22.76 27.75 27.37
C PRO A 146 23.48 28.84 26.57
N GLN A 147 22.80 29.96 26.34
CA GLN A 147 23.42 31.19 25.86
C GLN A 147 23.86 32.03 27.06
N TYR A 148 25.12 32.44 27.07
CA TYR A 148 25.71 33.24 28.13
C TYR A 148 25.79 34.71 27.74
N GLY A 149 25.50 35.59 28.69
CA GLY A 149 25.66 37.03 28.57
C GLY A 149 27.11 37.46 28.77
N GLU A 150 27.40 38.73 28.53
CA GLU A 150 28.74 39.31 28.75
C GLU A 150 29.21 39.21 30.21
N ASP A 151 28.28 39.05 31.14
CA ASP A 151 28.51 38.86 32.58
C ASP A 151 28.63 37.39 33.00
N GLY A 152 28.55 36.45 32.06
CA GLY A 152 28.57 35.01 32.31
C GLY A 152 27.26 34.44 32.87
N SER A 153 26.18 35.23 32.94
CA SER A 153 24.85 34.74 33.32
C SER A 153 24.18 33.99 32.16
N VAL A 154 23.28 33.03 32.46
CA VAL A 154 22.49 32.34 31.42
C VAL A 154 21.32 33.25 31.02
N VAL A 155 21.34 33.74 29.79
CA VAL A 155 20.35 34.71 29.26
C VAL A 155 19.24 34.00 28.49
N GLY A 156 19.51 32.79 27.99
CA GLY A 156 18.56 32.00 27.23
C GLY A 156 19.03 30.58 26.95
N LEU A 157 18.16 29.83 26.29
CA LEU A 157 18.43 28.50 25.77
C LEU A 157 18.26 28.55 24.26
N GLU A 158 19.27 28.10 23.52
CA GLU A 158 19.23 27.99 22.07
C GLU A 158 19.09 26.53 21.67
N PHE A 159 18.21 26.24 20.71
CA PHE A 159 18.07 24.91 20.16
C PHE A 159 19.40 24.47 19.54
N SER A 160 19.92 23.33 20.00
CA SER A 160 21.16 22.76 19.48
C SER A 160 20.86 21.71 18.41
N HIS A 161 20.14 20.66 18.80
CA HIS A 161 19.80 19.57 17.92
C HIS A 161 18.68 18.72 18.51
N ARG A 162 18.12 17.83 17.69
CA ARG A 162 17.20 16.78 18.14
C ARG A 162 17.73 15.40 17.79
N ASP A 163 17.41 14.42 18.62
CA ASP A 163 17.70 13.01 18.35
C ASP A 163 16.40 12.21 18.26
N TYR A 164 16.22 11.52 17.14
CA TYR A 164 15.05 10.70 16.88
C TYR A 164 15.15 9.35 17.60
N LEU A 165 14.09 8.99 18.32
CA LEU A 165 14.05 7.78 19.14
C LEU A 165 13.78 6.52 18.32
N HIS A 166 13.16 6.67 17.15
CA HIS A 166 12.81 5.57 16.27
C HIS A 166 12.62 6.03 14.82
N ARG A 167 12.55 5.06 13.91
CA ARG A 167 12.39 5.26 12.46
C ARG A 167 11.00 5.72 12.00
N GLY A 168 10.07 5.87 12.93
CA GLY A 168 8.70 6.30 12.67
C GLY A 168 7.69 5.25 13.12
N LYS A 169 6.60 5.71 13.74
CA LYS A 169 5.49 4.88 14.19
C LYS A 169 4.26 5.24 13.38
N VAL A 170 3.70 4.25 12.67
CA VAL A 170 2.41 4.43 11.97
C VAL A 170 1.32 4.63 13.01
N ILE A 171 0.65 5.77 12.97
CA ILE A 171 -0.47 6.09 13.86
C ILE A 171 -1.83 5.89 13.18
N LYS A 172 -1.87 6.02 11.85
CA LYS A 172 -3.08 5.87 11.05
C LYS A 172 -2.71 5.41 9.65
N MET A 173 -3.46 4.45 9.12
CA MET A 173 -3.35 3.98 7.74
C MET A 173 -4.76 3.92 7.13
N GLU A 174 -4.92 4.54 5.98
CA GLU A 174 -6.19 4.61 5.25
C GLU A 174 -5.96 4.24 3.79
N LYS A 175 -6.90 3.49 3.23
CA LYS A 175 -7.00 3.33 1.78
C LYS A 175 -7.56 4.62 1.19
N GLU A 176 -6.82 5.22 0.25
CA GLU A 176 -7.40 6.26 -0.60
C GLU A 176 -8.28 5.57 -1.65
N LEU A 177 -9.59 5.76 -1.53
CA LEU A 177 -10.53 5.34 -2.57
C LEU A 177 -10.27 6.18 -3.83
N GLN A 178 -10.26 5.53 -5.00
CA GLN A 178 -10.27 6.25 -6.29
C GLN A 178 -11.54 7.13 -6.34
N PRO A 179 -11.44 8.40 -6.79
CA PRO A 179 -12.60 9.25 -7.01
C PRO A 179 -13.51 8.72 -8.12
#